data_AF-A0A2G9Y8J8-F1
#
_entry.id   AF-A0A2G9Y8J8-F1
#
_cell.length_a   1.000
_cell.length_b   1.000
_cell.length_c   1.000
_cell.angle_alpha   90.00
_cell.angle_beta   90.00
_cell.angle_gamma   90.00
#
_symmetry.space_group_name_H-M   'P 1'
#
loop_
_entity.id
_entity.type
_entity.pdbx_description
1 polymer ?
#
loop_
_entity_poly.entity_id
_entity_poly.type
_entity_poly.pdbx_seq_one_letter_code
_entity_poly.pdbx_strand_id
1 'polypeptide(L)' 'MMELTKEELLTLAKKEEISVSGFKERIKSGRIIIVRNPKGAPLAIGEGCFIKVNANIGTSPQQTNIKEELAKL' A
#
# COMPACT_ATOMS: atom_id res chain seq x y z
N MET A 1 -8.67 8.05 14.95
CA MET A 1 -7.80 7.23 14.08
C MET A 1 -8.43 5.86 13.98
N MET A 2 -8.60 5.31 12.79
CA MET A 2 -9.16 3.98 12.62
C MET A 2 -8.04 2.96 12.87
N GLU A 3 -8.24 2.01 13.77
CA GLU A 3 -7.26 0.96 14.06
C GLU A 3 -7.22 -0.06 12.91
N LEU A 4 -6.09 -0.75 12.75
CA LEU A 4 -5.93 -1.85 11.79
C LEU A 4 -6.64 -3.08 12.34
N THR A 5 -7.54 -3.71 11.57
CA THR A 5 -8.26 -4.88 12.08
C THR A 5 -7.34 -6.09 12.20
N LYS A 6 -7.76 -7.09 12.98
CA LYS A 6 -7.02 -8.33 13.13
C LYS A 6 -6.92 -9.07 11.79
N GLU A 7 -8.00 -9.08 11.01
CA GLU A 7 -8.08 -9.72 9.71
C GLU A 7 -7.16 -9.02 8.69
N GLU A 8 -7.16 -7.68 8.65
CA GLU A 8 -6.28 -6.88 7.79
C GLU A 8 -4.82 -7.16 8.10
N LEU A 9 -4.45 -7.16 9.37
CA LEU A 9 -3.09 -7.43 9.81
C LEU A 9 -2.64 -8.85 9.40
N LEU A 10 -3.46 -9.87 9.63
CA LEU A 10 -3.13 -11.25 9.26
C LEU A 10 -2.97 -11.39 7.74
N THR A 11 -3.85 -10.75 6.98
CA THR A 11 -3.82 -10.76 5.52
C THR A 11 -2.56 -10.10 4.97
N LEU A 12 -2.21 -8.92 5.49
CA LEU A 12 -1.03 -8.18 5.07
C LEU A 12 0.27 -8.90 5.43
N ALA A 13 0.39 -9.40 6.67
CA ALA A 13 1.55 -10.16 7.10
C ALA A 13 1.76 -11.41 6.24
N LYS A 14 0.68 -12.13 5.92
CA LYS A 14 0.72 -13.29 5.01
C LYS A 14 1.15 -12.89 3.59
N LYS A 15 0.61 -11.80 3.06
CA LYS A 15 0.92 -11.32 1.70
C LYS A 15 2.38 -10.91 1.54
N GLU A 16 2.99 -10.37 2.59
CA GLU A 16 4.40 -9.96 2.60
C GLU A 16 5.34 -11.07 3.08
N GLU A 17 4.82 -12.26 3.42
CA GLU A 17 5.60 -13.40 3.94
C GLU A 17 6.38 -13.07 5.23
N ILE A 18 5.82 -12.20 6.08
CA ILE A 18 6.40 -11.80 7.36
C ILE A 18 5.58 -12.41 8.50
N SER A 19 6.26 -12.89 9.56
CA SER A 19 5.57 -13.34 10.77
C SER A 19 4.70 -12.23 11.38
N VAL A 20 3.51 -12.56 11.88
CA VAL A 20 2.57 -11.57 12.43
C VAL A 20 3.20 -10.75 13.56
N SER A 21 4.02 -11.37 14.40
CA SER A 21 4.74 -10.69 15.47
C SER A 21 5.75 -9.67 14.94
N GLY A 22 6.62 -10.08 14.00
CA GLY A 22 7.61 -9.19 13.39
C GLY A 22 6.97 -8.08 12.55
N PHE A 23 5.85 -8.36 11.91
CA PHE A 23 5.08 -7.37 11.16
C PHE A 23 4.49 -6.29 12.10
N LYS A 24 3.86 -6.71 13.21
CA LYS A 24 3.35 -5.78 14.25
C LYS A 24 4.46 -4.91 14.84
N GLU A 25 5.61 -5.49 15.14
CA GLU A 25 6.74 -4.75 15.71
C GLU A 25 7.26 -3.68 14.75
N ARG A 26 7.41 -4.02 13.47
CA ARG A 26 7.83 -3.06 12.43
C ARG A 26 6.81 -1.95 12.20
N ILE A 27 5.51 -2.25 12.27
CA ILE A 27 4.47 -1.20 12.26
C ILE A 27 4.62 -0.28 13.47
N LYS A 28 4.69 -0.84 14.68
CA LYS A 28 4.80 -0.06 15.93
C LYS A 28 6.05 0.81 15.99
N SER A 29 7.15 0.35 15.41
CA SER A 29 8.42 1.07 15.33
C SER A 29 8.50 2.07 14.16
N GLY A 30 7.47 2.15 13.32
CA GLY A 30 7.43 3.05 12.16
C GLY A 30 8.24 2.57 10.95
N ARG A 31 8.75 1.33 10.97
CA ARG A 31 9.53 0.74 9.86
C ARG A 31 8.66 0.15 8.76
N ILE A 32 7.37 -0.08 9.04
CA ILE A 32 6.33 -0.40 8.06
C ILE A 32 5.17 0.58 8.23
N ILE A 33 4.71 1.15 7.12
CA ILE A 33 3.46 1.90 7.04
C ILE A 33 2.39 1.06 6.33
N ILE A 34 1.13 1.27 6.70
CA ILE A 34 -0.02 0.69 6.01
C ILE A 34 -0.77 1.79 5.26
N VAL A 35 -0.80 1.69 3.93
CA VAL A 35 -1.62 2.55 3.08
C VAL A 35 -3.02 1.95 3.04
N ARG A 36 -4.00 2.66 3.62
CA ARG A 36 -5.39 2.18 3.74
C ARG A 36 -6.38 3.27 3.32
N ASN A 37 -6.77 3.25 2.05
CA ASN A 37 -7.84 4.09 1.51
C ASN A 37 -9.14 3.26 1.47
N PRO A 38 -10.31 3.79 1.92
CA PRO A 38 -11.60 3.10 1.83
C PRO A 38 -11.96 2.56 0.44
N LYS A 39 -11.41 3.15 -0.63
CA LYS A 39 -11.68 2.76 -2.02
C LYS A 39 -10.74 1.67 -2.57
N GLY A 40 -9.72 1.25 -1.81
CA GLY A 40 -8.70 0.30 -2.28
C GLY A 40 -8.33 -0.74 -1.24
N ALA A 41 -7.71 -1.83 -1.70
CA ALA A 41 -7.18 -2.84 -0.79
C ALA A 41 -5.99 -2.27 0.01
N PRO A 42 -5.87 -2.56 1.32
CA PRO A 42 -4.73 -2.12 2.11
C PRO A 42 -3.41 -2.66 1.56
N LEU A 43 -2.34 -1.89 1.70
CA LEU A 43 -0.99 -2.26 1.31
C LEU A 43 0.03 -1.93 2.40
N ALA A 44 1.02 -2.80 2.60
CA ALA A 44 2.15 -2.55 3.47
C ALA A 44 3.37 -2.07 2.67
N ILE A 45 4.06 -1.06 3.19
CA ILE A 45 5.30 -0.52 2.61
C ILE A 45 6.31 -0.36 3.74
N GLY A 46 7.51 -0.93 3.58
CA GLY A 46 8.57 -0.76 4.56
C GLY A 46 9.53 -1.93 4.62
N GLU A 47 10.29 -1.97 5.70
CA GLU A 47 11.36 -2.95 5.92
C GLU A 47 10.83 -4.40 5.88
N GLY A 48 11.44 -5.23 5.03
CA GLY A 48 11.10 -6.64 4.89
C GLY A 48 9.88 -6.94 4.02
N CYS A 49 9.07 -5.94 3.66
CA CYS A 49 8.02 -6.10 2.66
C CYS A 49 8.64 -6.32 1.27
N PHE A 50 7.89 -6.94 0.35
CA PHE A 50 8.28 -6.93 -1.06
C PHE A 50 8.39 -5.50 -1.57
N ILE A 51 9.37 -5.23 -2.42
CA ILE A 51 9.60 -3.92 -3.03
C ILE A 51 8.33 -3.46 -3.75
N LYS A 52 7.88 -2.25 -3.46
CA LYS A 52 6.74 -1.61 -4.13
C LYS A 52 7.26 -0.57 -5.11
N VAL A 53 6.60 -0.46 -6.26
CA VAL A 53 6.88 0.54 -7.28
C VAL A 53 5.67 1.46 -7.41
N ASN A 54 5.91 2.77 -7.55
CA ASN A 54 4.87 3.76 -7.78
C ASN A 54 4.97 4.29 -9.22
N ALA A 55 3.83 4.41 -9.89
CA ALA A 55 3.72 5.03 -11.20
C ALA A 55 2.93 6.34 -11.06
N ASN A 56 3.53 7.45 -11.51
CA ASN A 56 2.84 8.73 -11.56
C ASN A 56 2.05 8.83 -12.87
N ILE A 57 0.76 9.10 -12.77
CA ILE A 57 -0.15 9.39 -13.89
C ILE A 57 -0.73 10.79 -13.72
N GLY A 58 -1.32 11.34 -14.78
CA GLY A 58 -1.89 12.69 -14.76
C GLY A 58 -1.76 13.40 -16.09
N THR A 59 -2.64 14.38 -16.31
CA THR A 59 -2.64 15.23 -17.48
C THR A 59 -1.73 16.45 -17.30
N SER A 60 -1.38 17.09 -18.41
CA SER A 60 -0.76 18.41 -18.47
C SER A 60 -1.53 19.30 -19.44
N PRO A 61 -1.31 20.63 -19.47
CA PRO A 61 -1.95 21.50 -20.46
C PRO A 61 -1.71 21.07 -21.92
N GLN A 62 -0.60 20.38 -22.18
CA GLN A 62 -0.22 19.87 -23.50
C GLN A 62 -0.82 18.48 -23.79
N GLN A 63 -1.23 17.73 -22.76
CA GLN A 63 -1.77 16.38 -22.91
C GLN A 63 -2.90 16.13 -21.90
N THR A 64 -4.15 16.27 -22.35
CA THR A 64 -5.36 16.30 -21.51
C THR A 64 -6.33 15.14 -21.74
N ASN A 65 -5.97 14.16 -22.58
CA ASN A 65 -6.89 13.10 -22.99
C ASN A 65 -7.14 12.08 -21.87
N ILE A 66 -8.38 12.05 -21.36
CA ILE A 66 -8.79 11.12 -20.30
C ILE A 66 -8.65 9.64 -20.70
N LYS A 67 -8.85 9.30 -21.98
CA LYS A 67 -8.72 7.91 -22.44
C LYS A 67 -7.28 7.43 -22.37
N GLU A 68 -6.33 8.31 -22.67
CA GLU A 68 -4.90 8.01 -22.56
C GLU A 68 -4.48 7.84 -21.10
N GLU A 69 -4.97 8.68 -20.18
CA GLU A 69 -4.67 8.52 -18.75
C GLU A 69 -5.25 7.23 -18.17
N LEU A 70 -6.46 6.84 -18.56
CA LEU A 70 -7.07 5.59 -18.12
C LEU A 70 -6.32 4.36 -18.62
N ALA A 71 -5.69 4.42 -19.79
CA ALA A 71 -4.90 3.31 -20.34
C ALA A 71 -3.56 3.07 -19.60
N LYS A 72 -3.14 3.99 -18.72
CA LYS A 72 -1.90 3.85 -17.90
C LYS A 72 -2.12 3.06 -16.61
N LEU A 73 -3.37 2.77 -16.25
CA LEU A 73 -3.79 2.02 -15.05
C LEU A 73 -3.88 0.52 -15.33
#